data_AF-A0A2J8A9C0-F1
#
_entry.id   AF-A0A2J8A9C0-F1
#
_cell.length_a   1.000
_cell.length_b   1.000
_cell.length_c   1.000
_cell.angle_alpha   90.00
_cell.angle_beta   90.00
_cell.angle_gamma   90.00
#
_symmetry.space_group_name_H-M   'P 1'
#
loop_
_entity.id
_entity.type
_entity.pdbx_description
1 polymer ?
#
loop_
_entity_poly.entity_id
_entity_poly.type
_entity_poly.pdbx_seq_one_letter_code
_entity_poly.pdbx_strand_id
1 'polypeptide(L)'
;MGLDAFVNPADISQAMQLHDKHVYDNMCPFLVKIYASSRSGQPAGEFSGFLYNSSSPAIVSAGHMVGFSGDPPGTGPSAEVFKARYFDGFEEDVEVLKAAANSVPDVAILRGSRPAPRSLLGVMCSTGDTVYALGFSPKFNNPRFSKGIVSSGTVGSVAITAHADNGYSGGPVVNVHGQLVGIIKGGLGTSILQVGITPAEAVHGFLLKSGQPGLA
;
A
#
# COMPACT_ATOMS: atom_id res chain seq x y z
N MET A 1 -21.13 -24.48 37.55
CA MET A 1 -20.13 -25.32 36.86
C MET A 1 -19.71 -24.56 35.61
N GLY A 2 -18.51 -23.97 35.63
CA GLY A 2 -17.98 -23.23 34.49
C GLY A 2 -17.58 -24.21 33.38
N LEU A 3 -18.10 -23.99 32.19
CA LEU A 3 -17.60 -24.66 30.99
C LEU A 3 -16.27 -24.00 30.62
N ASP A 4 -15.18 -24.55 31.15
CA ASP A 4 -13.86 -24.31 30.56
C ASP A 4 -13.86 -25.00 29.20
N ALA A 5 -14.29 -24.27 28.18
CA ALA A 5 -14.19 -24.71 26.80
C ALA A 5 -12.70 -24.84 26.47
N PHE A 6 -12.20 -26.07 26.46
CA PHE A 6 -10.83 -26.35 26.05
C PHE A 6 -10.72 -26.08 24.55
N VAL A 7 -10.26 -24.88 24.18
CA VAL A 7 -10.05 -24.53 22.79
C VAL A 7 -8.75 -25.15 22.32
N ASN A 8 -8.82 -26.00 21.30
CA ASN A 8 -7.64 -26.64 20.72
C ASN A 8 -6.78 -25.59 20.01
N PRO A 9 -5.48 -25.45 20.36
CA PRO A 9 -4.57 -24.52 19.68
C PRO A 9 -4.48 -24.71 18.16
N ALA A 10 -4.71 -25.92 17.65
CA ALA A 10 -4.74 -26.20 16.22
C ALA A 10 -5.93 -25.51 15.53
N ASP A 11 -7.10 -25.52 16.16
CA ASP A 11 -8.32 -24.90 15.63
C ASP A 11 -8.17 -23.37 15.60
N ILE A 12 -7.51 -22.80 16.61
CA ILE A 12 -7.17 -21.36 16.65
C ILE A 12 -6.22 -21.02 15.49
N SER A 13 -5.16 -21.81 15.30
CA SER A 13 -4.19 -21.61 14.22
C SER A 13 -4.86 -21.66 12.84
N GLN A 14 -5.74 -22.64 12.62
CA GLN A 14 -6.49 -22.77 11.38
C GLN A 14 -7.45 -21.60 11.16
N ALA A 15 -8.19 -21.19 12.19
CA ALA A 15 -9.09 -20.04 12.11
C ALA A 15 -8.33 -18.74 11.79
N MET A 16 -7.14 -18.55 12.38
CA MET A 16 -6.27 -17.41 12.08
C MET A 16 -5.78 -17.44 10.63
N GLN A 17 -5.38 -18.60 10.11
CA GLN A 17 -4.97 -18.73 8.70
C GLN A 17 -6.12 -18.46 7.72
N LEU A 18 -7.33 -18.95 8.03
CA LEU A 18 -8.52 -18.67 7.23
C LEU A 18 -8.87 -17.19 7.24
N HIS A 19 -8.74 -16.54 8.40
CA HIS A 19 -8.95 -15.10 8.53
C HIS A 19 -7.92 -14.30 7.73
N ASP A 20 -6.63 -14.63 7.87
CA ASP A 20 -5.55 -13.96 7.11
C ASP A 20 -5.76 -14.11 5.60
N LYS A 21 -6.16 -15.30 5.14
CA LYS A 21 -6.53 -15.55 3.73
C LYS A 21 -7.72 -14.69 3.31
N HIS A 22 -8.75 -14.57 4.14
CA HIS A 22 -9.92 -13.75 3.83
C HIS A 22 -9.57 -12.27 3.67
N VAL A 23 -8.70 -11.72 4.54
CA VAL A 23 -8.20 -10.35 4.39
C VAL A 23 -7.45 -10.19 3.07
N TYR A 24 -6.56 -11.12 2.73
CA TYR A 24 -5.83 -11.12 1.46
C TYR A 24 -6.76 -11.14 0.25
N ASP A 25 -7.67 -12.12 0.18
CA ASP A 25 -8.59 -12.31 -0.95
C ASP A 25 -9.49 -11.07 -1.14
N ASN A 26 -9.94 -10.46 -0.05
CA ASN A 26 -10.75 -9.23 -0.08
C ASN A 26 -9.97 -8.00 -0.55
N MET A 27 -8.66 -7.91 -0.26
CA MET A 27 -7.85 -6.75 -0.60
C MET A 27 -7.23 -6.84 -2.00
N CYS A 28 -7.02 -8.04 -2.53
CA CYS A 28 -6.42 -8.25 -3.86
C CYS A 28 -7.04 -7.39 -4.97
N PRO A 29 -8.37 -7.29 -5.11
CA PRO A 29 -9.01 -6.48 -6.16
C PRO A 29 -8.71 -4.97 -6.10
N PHE A 30 -8.18 -4.47 -4.99
CA PHE A 30 -7.79 -3.06 -4.83
C PHE A 30 -6.35 -2.80 -5.29
N LEU A 31 -5.53 -3.84 -5.36
CA LEU A 31 -4.09 -3.69 -5.54
C LEU A 31 -3.73 -3.42 -7.00
N VAL A 32 -2.79 -2.51 -7.17
CA VAL A 32 -2.26 -2.10 -8.47
C VAL A 32 -0.74 -2.15 -8.40
N LYS A 33 -0.12 -2.82 -9.37
CA LYS A 33 1.32 -2.75 -9.58
C LYS A 33 1.63 -1.59 -10.51
N ILE A 34 2.62 -0.77 -10.18
CA ILE A 34 2.99 0.41 -10.96
C ILE A 34 4.40 0.19 -11.51
N TYR A 35 4.53 0.25 -12.83
CA TYR A 35 5.80 0.26 -13.53
C TYR A 35 6.15 1.70 -13.88
N ALA A 36 7.34 2.13 -13.47
CA ALA A 36 7.88 3.43 -13.79
C ALA A 36 9.05 3.31 -14.78
N SER A 37 9.09 4.20 -15.76
CA SER A 37 10.14 4.26 -16.77
C SER A 37 10.48 5.70 -17.12
N SER A 38 11.63 5.90 -17.75
CA SER A 38 11.98 7.16 -18.38
C SER A 38 11.14 7.43 -19.62
N ARG A 39 11.19 8.66 -20.14
CA ARG A 39 10.61 8.98 -21.46
C ARG A 39 11.21 8.15 -22.61
N SER A 40 12.45 7.67 -22.46
CA SER A 40 13.10 6.78 -23.44
C SER A 40 12.74 5.31 -23.27
N GLY A 41 11.85 4.96 -22.33
CA GLY A 41 11.39 3.61 -22.08
C GLY A 41 12.33 2.76 -21.22
N GLN A 42 13.36 3.35 -20.61
CA GLN A 42 14.24 2.63 -19.69
C GLN A 42 13.53 2.42 -18.36
N PRO A 43 13.52 1.19 -17.79
CA PRO A 43 12.93 0.95 -16.48
C PRO A 43 13.59 1.83 -15.40
N ALA A 44 12.77 2.54 -14.62
CA ALA A 44 13.20 3.39 -13.52
C ALA A 44 12.93 2.73 -12.16
N GLY A 45 11.79 2.03 -12.02
CA GLY A 45 11.43 1.34 -10.79
C GLY A 45 10.07 0.65 -10.88
N GLU A 46 9.78 -0.18 -9.89
CA GLU A 46 8.46 -0.80 -9.69
C GLU A 46 7.94 -0.41 -8.31
N PHE A 47 6.65 -0.11 -8.25
CA PHE A 47 5.95 0.35 -7.05
C PHE A 47 4.62 -0.37 -6.89
N SER A 48 4.00 -0.17 -5.75
CA SER A 48 2.64 -0.61 -5.46
C SER A 48 1.73 0.59 -5.34
N GLY A 49 0.47 0.42 -5.69
CA GLY A 49 -0.59 1.36 -5.42
C GLY A 49 -1.89 0.61 -5.15
N PHE A 50 -2.94 1.37 -4.89
CA PHE A 50 -4.25 0.79 -4.68
C PHE A 50 -5.38 1.76 -5.06
N LEU A 51 -6.49 1.14 -5.44
CA LEU A 51 -7.79 1.80 -5.57
C LEU A 51 -8.37 2.01 -4.17
N TYR A 52 -9.05 3.13 -3.93
CA TYR A 52 -9.54 3.45 -2.58
C TYR A 52 -11.00 3.90 -2.54
N ASN A 53 -11.58 4.31 -3.67
CA ASN A 53 -12.93 4.85 -3.71
C ASN A 53 -13.72 4.30 -4.91
N SER A 54 -14.98 3.97 -4.67
CA SER A 54 -15.87 3.38 -5.69
C SER A 54 -16.39 4.38 -6.72
N SER A 55 -16.27 5.69 -6.46
CA SER A 55 -16.69 6.76 -7.37
C SER A 55 -15.52 7.48 -8.05
N SER A 56 -14.27 7.06 -7.80
CA SER A 56 -13.09 7.66 -8.42
C SER A 56 -12.17 6.58 -9.00
N PRO A 57 -11.70 6.72 -10.25
CA PRO A 57 -10.73 5.82 -10.84
C PRO A 57 -9.28 6.14 -10.43
N ALA A 58 -9.10 7.00 -9.43
CA ALA A 58 -7.79 7.41 -8.96
C ALA A 58 -7.09 6.28 -8.18
N ILE A 59 -5.79 6.16 -8.43
CA ILE A 59 -4.89 5.21 -7.77
C ILE A 59 -4.05 5.99 -6.77
N VAL A 60 -3.95 5.51 -5.54
CA VAL A 60 -3.05 6.05 -4.52
C VAL A 60 -1.77 5.23 -4.49
N SER A 61 -0.64 5.92 -4.40
CA SER A 61 0.70 5.32 -4.34
C SER A 61 1.64 6.20 -3.50
N ALA A 62 2.91 5.81 -3.40
CA ALA A 62 3.93 6.59 -2.73
C ALA A 62 4.36 7.80 -3.57
N GLY A 63 4.59 8.93 -2.91
CA GLY A 63 5.01 10.19 -3.55
C GLY A 63 6.38 10.09 -4.20
N HIS A 64 7.34 9.45 -3.53
CA HIS A 64 8.71 9.30 -3.99
C HIS A 64 8.89 8.51 -5.29
N MET A 65 7.85 7.85 -5.80
CA MET A 65 7.90 7.23 -7.13
C MET A 65 8.14 8.27 -8.24
N VAL A 66 7.67 9.51 -8.03
CA VAL A 66 7.81 10.59 -9.00
C VAL A 66 9.22 11.14 -8.95
N GLY A 67 9.95 11.03 -10.06
CA GLY A 67 11.37 11.39 -10.11
C GLY A 67 12.29 10.34 -9.48
N PHE A 68 11.76 9.16 -9.12
CA PHE A 68 12.59 8.04 -8.67
C PHE A 68 13.63 7.69 -9.73
N SER A 69 14.86 7.47 -9.29
CA SER A 69 16.01 7.25 -10.17
C SER A 69 16.88 6.13 -9.61
N GLY A 70 16.30 4.95 -9.41
CA GLY A 70 17.00 3.77 -8.91
C GLY A 70 17.25 3.76 -7.39
N ASP A 71 17.82 2.63 -6.93
CA ASP A 71 18.28 2.42 -5.56
C ASP A 71 19.77 2.01 -5.60
N PRO A 72 20.71 2.83 -5.07
CA PRO A 72 20.51 4.10 -4.37
C PRO A 72 19.84 5.20 -5.20
N PRO A 73 19.14 6.17 -4.59
CA PRO A 73 18.55 7.31 -5.31
C PRO A 73 19.56 8.02 -6.22
N GLY A 74 19.18 8.29 -7.46
CA GLY A 74 20.02 8.99 -8.46
C GLY A 74 20.92 8.09 -9.30
N THR A 75 20.84 6.76 -9.15
CA THR A 75 21.66 5.79 -9.89
C THR A 75 21.03 5.27 -11.19
N GLY A 76 19.74 5.50 -11.38
CA GLY A 76 18.94 5.09 -12.54
C GLY A 76 18.30 6.27 -13.27
N PRO A 77 17.60 6.01 -14.40
CA PRO A 77 16.89 7.06 -15.10
C PRO A 77 15.68 7.54 -14.27
N SER A 78 15.29 8.80 -14.45
CA SER A 78 14.14 9.37 -13.74
C SER A 78 12.83 8.71 -14.19
N ALA A 79 11.98 8.37 -13.23
CA ALA A 79 10.62 7.90 -13.43
C ALA A 79 9.72 9.04 -13.93
N GLU A 80 9.35 8.98 -15.21
CA GLU A 80 8.57 10.00 -15.90
C GLU A 80 7.29 9.45 -16.54
N VAL A 81 7.28 8.17 -16.91
CA VAL A 81 6.16 7.47 -17.55
C VAL A 81 5.74 6.30 -16.68
N PHE A 82 4.44 6.18 -16.43
CA PHE A 82 3.88 5.19 -15.51
C PHE A 82 2.84 4.31 -16.20
N LYS A 83 2.90 3.01 -15.91
CA LYS A 83 1.91 2.01 -16.32
C LYS A 83 1.37 1.30 -15.08
N ALA A 84 0.05 1.19 -14.99
CA ALA A 84 -0.62 0.44 -13.95
C ALA A 84 -0.98 -0.96 -14.45
N ARG A 85 -0.76 -1.98 -13.62
CA ARG A 85 -1.26 -3.34 -13.80
C ARG A 85 -2.18 -3.70 -12.64
N TYR A 86 -3.43 -3.99 -12.96
CA TYR A 86 -4.45 -4.37 -12.00
C TYR A 86 -4.36 -5.85 -11.62
N PHE A 87 -5.03 -6.22 -10.53
CA PHE A 87 -5.03 -7.61 -10.04
C PHE A 87 -5.51 -8.64 -11.07
N ASP A 88 -6.46 -8.27 -11.93
CA ASP A 88 -6.95 -9.13 -13.02
C ASP A 88 -6.01 -9.20 -14.23
N GLY A 89 -4.87 -8.51 -14.18
CA GLY A 89 -3.87 -8.46 -15.24
C GLY A 89 -4.13 -7.41 -16.32
N PHE A 90 -5.18 -6.60 -16.22
CA PHE A 90 -5.36 -5.46 -17.11
C PHE A 90 -4.23 -4.45 -16.91
N GLU A 91 -3.75 -3.85 -18.00
CA GLU A 91 -2.68 -2.84 -17.97
C GLU A 91 -3.10 -1.58 -18.72
N GLU A 92 -2.74 -0.42 -18.20
CA GLU A 92 -2.95 0.87 -18.85
C GLU A 92 -1.86 1.89 -18.50
N ASP A 93 -1.62 2.84 -19.39
CA ASP A 93 -0.78 3.99 -19.08
C ASP A 93 -1.55 4.92 -18.14
N VAL A 94 -0.87 5.44 -17.12
CA VAL A 94 -1.47 6.28 -16.07
C VAL A 94 -0.68 7.57 -15.90
N GLU A 95 -1.40 8.64 -15.58
CA GLU A 95 -0.81 9.97 -15.40
C GLU A 95 -0.76 10.37 -13.93
N VAL A 96 0.32 11.00 -13.50
CA VAL A 96 0.40 11.58 -12.15
C VAL A 96 -0.47 12.83 -12.10
N LEU A 97 -1.54 12.80 -11.30
CA LEU A 97 -2.40 13.96 -11.07
C LEU A 97 -1.83 14.90 -10.02
N LYS A 98 -1.32 14.31 -8.95
CA LYS A 98 -0.76 15.05 -7.84
C LYS A 98 0.26 14.19 -7.13
N ALA A 99 1.39 14.78 -6.77
CA ALA A 99 2.28 14.26 -5.76
C ALA A 99 2.45 15.33 -4.68
N ALA A 100 2.57 14.92 -3.43
CA ALA A 100 2.82 15.85 -2.35
C ALA A 100 4.18 16.54 -2.55
N ALA A 101 4.22 17.85 -2.32
CA ALA A 101 5.46 18.60 -2.36
C ALA A 101 6.44 18.05 -1.32
N ASN A 102 7.70 17.88 -1.71
CA ASN A 102 8.78 17.36 -0.85
C ASN A 102 8.49 15.98 -0.22
N SER A 103 7.56 15.20 -0.78
CA SER A 103 7.13 13.90 -0.25
C SER A 103 6.56 13.96 1.18
N VAL A 104 5.87 15.06 1.53
CA VAL A 104 5.19 15.22 2.82
C VAL A 104 3.71 15.57 2.64
N PRO A 105 2.77 14.63 2.89
CA PRO A 105 3.01 13.22 3.17
C PRO A 105 3.55 12.47 1.93
N ASP A 106 4.16 11.30 2.07
CA ASP A 106 4.75 10.56 0.94
C ASP A 106 3.66 9.87 0.09
N VAL A 107 2.82 10.67 -0.58
CA VAL A 107 1.63 10.23 -1.31
C VAL A 107 1.63 10.82 -2.72
N ALA A 108 1.27 9.98 -3.69
CA ALA A 108 0.90 10.41 -5.03
C ALA A 108 -0.47 9.84 -5.42
N ILE A 109 -1.12 10.56 -6.34
CA ILE A 109 -2.39 10.21 -6.94
C ILE A 109 -2.14 10.08 -8.44
N LEU A 110 -2.45 8.92 -9.00
CA LEU A 110 -2.45 8.68 -10.44
C LEU A 110 -3.87 8.60 -10.98
N ARG A 111 -4.06 9.01 -12.23
CA ARG A 111 -5.29 8.81 -13.00
C ARG A 111 -5.23 7.45 -13.68
N GLY A 112 -6.08 6.51 -13.24
CA GLY A 112 -6.38 5.29 -13.99
C GLY A 112 -7.78 5.35 -14.61
N SER A 113 -8.29 4.19 -15.05
CA SER A 113 -9.63 4.05 -15.65
C SER A 113 -10.64 3.31 -14.77
N ARG A 114 -10.20 2.67 -13.68
CA ARG A 114 -11.03 1.76 -12.87
C ARG A 114 -11.19 2.23 -11.43
N PRO A 115 -12.43 2.31 -10.90
CA PRO A 115 -12.66 2.61 -9.50
C PRO A 115 -12.44 1.39 -8.60
N ALA A 116 -12.35 1.62 -7.30
CA ALA A 116 -12.29 0.53 -6.32
C ALA A 116 -13.61 -0.27 -6.29
N PRO A 117 -13.59 -1.58 -6.02
CA PRO A 117 -14.81 -2.39 -5.90
C PRO A 117 -15.77 -1.91 -4.79
N ARG A 118 -15.21 -1.27 -3.76
CA ARG A 118 -15.92 -0.54 -2.70
C ARG A 118 -15.01 0.58 -2.20
N SER A 119 -15.55 1.56 -1.49
CA SER A 119 -14.71 2.57 -0.84
C SER A 119 -14.01 1.97 0.39
N LEU A 120 -12.71 2.25 0.53
CA LEU A 120 -11.93 1.86 1.69
C LEU A 120 -12.19 2.82 2.85
N LEU A 121 -12.49 2.24 4.00
CA LEU A 121 -12.60 2.95 5.26
C LEU A 121 -11.19 3.20 5.81
N GLY A 122 -10.89 4.47 6.12
CA GLY A 122 -9.66 4.87 6.80
C GLY A 122 -9.81 4.79 8.31
N VAL A 123 -8.87 4.17 9.00
CA VAL A 123 -8.88 4.05 10.47
C VAL A 123 -7.53 4.44 11.08
N MET A 124 -7.59 4.93 12.32
CA MET A 124 -6.38 5.06 13.14
C MET A 124 -5.95 3.69 13.67
N CYS A 125 -4.66 3.58 14.01
CA CYS A 125 -4.11 2.39 14.67
C CYS A 125 -3.34 2.77 15.93
N SER A 126 -3.24 1.82 16.85
CA SER A 126 -2.46 1.89 18.08
C SER A 126 -1.30 0.91 18.03
N THR A 127 -0.24 1.20 18.80
CA THR A 127 0.83 0.23 19.04
C THR A 127 0.26 -1.09 19.55
N GLY A 128 0.67 -2.20 18.94
CA GLY A 128 0.17 -3.54 19.23
C GLY A 128 -0.93 -4.03 18.29
N ASP A 129 -1.56 -3.16 17.50
CA ASP A 129 -2.58 -3.57 16.53
C ASP A 129 -1.99 -4.50 15.48
N THR A 130 -2.72 -5.57 15.15
CA THR A 130 -2.36 -6.46 14.04
C THR A 130 -2.65 -5.77 12.71
N VAL A 131 -1.65 -5.81 11.83
CA VAL A 131 -1.71 -5.18 10.51
C VAL A 131 -1.15 -6.08 9.43
N TYR A 132 -1.54 -5.77 8.20
CA TYR A 132 -1.13 -6.48 7.00
C TYR A 132 -0.61 -5.50 5.98
N ALA A 133 0.63 -5.70 5.54
CA ALA A 133 1.26 -4.96 4.46
C ALA A 133 1.04 -5.71 3.14
N LEU A 134 0.45 -5.03 2.15
CA LEU A 134 0.20 -5.58 0.82
C LEU A 134 0.96 -4.80 -0.23
N GLY A 135 1.52 -5.52 -1.20
CA GLY A 135 2.25 -4.90 -2.29
C GLY A 135 2.77 -5.92 -3.30
N PHE A 136 3.55 -5.43 -4.25
CA PHE A 136 4.17 -6.24 -5.28
C PHE A 136 5.68 -6.22 -5.09
N SER A 137 6.27 -7.42 -5.04
CA SER A 137 7.71 -7.57 -5.21
C SER A 137 8.03 -7.49 -6.71
N PRO A 138 9.19 -6.99 -7.14
CA PRO A 138 9.45 -6.73 -8.55
C PRO A 138 9.53 -8.05 -9.33
N LYS A 139 9.90 -9.13 -8.65
CA LYS A 139 9.99 -10.49 -9.18
C LYS A 139 8.65 -11.13 -9.51
N PHE A 140 7.54 -10.61 -8.96
CA PHE A 140 6.23 -11.26 -9.04
C PHE A 140 5.15 -10.30 -9.52
N ASN A 141 4.21 -10.82 -10.30
CA ASN A 141 3.01 -10.09 -10.72
C ASN A 141 1.82 -10.34 -9.78
N ASN A 142 1.91 -11.34 -8.91
CA ASN A 142 0.90 -11.58 -7.89
C ASN A 142 1.21 -10.74 -6.66
N PRO A 143 0.19 -10.12 -6.03
CA PRO A 143 0.40 -9.37 -4.82
C PRO A 143 0.86 -10.30 -3.70
N ARG A 144 1.74 -9.77 -2.89
CA ARG A 144 2.29 -10.41 -1.69
C ARG A 144 1.73 -9.70 -0.47
N PHE A 145 1.73 -10.43 0.63
CA PHE A 145 1.07 -10.05 1.86
C PHE A 145 1.95 -10.46 3.03
N SER A 146 2.12 -9.57 3.99
CA SER A 146 2.87 -9.84 5.21
C SER A 146 2.08 -9.37 6.42
N LYS A 147 2.02 -10.22 7.45
CA LYS A 147 1.38 -9.92 8.72
C LYS A 147 2.42 -9.39 9.70
N GLY A 148 2.02 -8.41 10.49
CA GLY A 148 2.82 -7.90 11.60
C GLY A 148 1.97 -7.14 12.59
N ILE A 149 2.63 -6.31 13.39
CA ILE A 149 1.99 -5.41 14.34
C ILE A 149 2.47 -3.99 14.13
N VAL A 150 1.69 -3.02 14.60
CA VAL A 150 2.16 -1.65 14.79
C VAL A 150 3.18 -1.63 15.93
N SER A 151 4.45 -1.35 15.61
CA SER A 151 5.53 -1.31 16.61
C SER A 151 5.64 0.04 17.31
N SER A 152 5.31 1.13 16.61
CA SER A 152 5.23 2.46 17.22
C SER A 152 4.33 3.38 16.40
N GLY A 153 3.47 4.14 17.07
CA GLY A 153 2.77 5.29 16.48
C GLY A 153 3.27 6.58 17.12
N THR A 154 4.08 7.36 16.39
CA THR A 154 4.30 8.78 16.72
C THR A 154 3.53 9.63 15.73
N VAL A 155 3.19 10.87 16.14
CA VAL A 155 2.45 11.81 15.28
C VAL A 155 3.20 11.99 13.97
N GLY A 156 2.59 11.59 12.85
CA GLY A 156 3.13 11.73 11.49
C GLY A 156 4.00 10.58 10.98
N SER A 157 4.31 9.57 11.79
CA SER A 157 5.04 8.37 11.34
C SER A 157 4.64 7.14 12.16
N VAL A 158 4.01 6.18 11.49
CA VAL A 158 3.69 4.87 12.08
C VAL A 158 4.69 3.86 11.54
N ALA A 159 5.13 2.96 12.42
CA ALA A 159 6.04 1.90 12.07
C ALA A 159 5.41 0.53 12.34
N ILE A 160 5.66 -0.43 11.46
CA ILE A 160 5.09 -1.78 11.55
C ILE A 160 6.20 -2.84 11.44
N THR A 161 5.94 -4.02 11.98
CA THR A 161 6.83 -5.18 11.89
C THR A 161 6.55 -6.06 10.68
N ALA A 162 5.45 -5.80 9.95
CA ALA A 162 5.15 -6.52 8.72
C ALA A 162 6.26 -6.28 7.69
N HIS A 163 6.67 -7.33 7.00
CA HIS A 163 7.72 -7.27 6.01
C HIS A 163 7.23 -6.59 4.72
N ALA A 164 8.06 -5.75 4.13
CA ALA A 164 7.83 -5.14 2.83
C ALA A 164 9.10 -5.28 1.97
N ASP A 165 8.96 -5.94 0.81
CA ASP A 165 10.02 -6.02 -0.19
C ASP A 165 10.20 -4.67 -0.90
N ASN A 166 11.31 -4.53 -1.61
CA ASN A 166 11.42 -3.51 -2.66
C ASN A 166 10.19 -3.58 -3.59
N GLY A 167 9.60 -2.44 -3.94
CA GLY A 167 8.39 -2.37 -4.75
C GLY A 167 7.07 -2.36 -3.97
N TYR A 168 7.08 -2.64 -2.66
CA TYR A 168 5.89 -2.45 -1.82
C TYR A 168 5.55 -0.98 -1.56
N SER A 169 6.49 -0.06 -1.78
CA SER A 169 6.26 1.38 -1.68
C SER A 169 4.96 1.80 -2.38
N GLY A 170 4.08 2.45 -1.64
CA GLY A 170 2.76 2.91 -2.08
C GLY A 170 1.63 1.88 -1.89
N GLY A 171 1.95 0.64 -1.52
CA GLY A 171 0.99 -0.39 -1.19
C GLY A 171 0.23 -0.10 0.11
N PRO A 172 -1.00 -0.62 0.27
CA PRO A 172 -1.80 -0.36 1.45
C PRO A 172 -1.34 -1.21 2.64
N VAL A 173 -1.53 -0.64 3.84
CA VAL A 173 -1.47 -1.35 5.11
C VAL A 173 -2.85 -1.35 5.72
N VAL A 174 -3.37 -2.53 6.07
CA VAL A 174 -4.73 -2.70 6.59
C VAL A 174 -4.75 -3.43 7.93
N ASN A 175 -5.80 -3.25 8.72
CA ASN A 175 -6.03 -4.04 9.92
C ASN A 175 -6.71 -5.40 9.62
N VAL A 176 -7.04 -6.16 10.67
CA VAL A 176 -7.80 -7.44 10.62
C VAL A 176 -9.18 -7.35 9.97
N HIS A 177 -9.72 -6.15 9.76
CA HIS A 177 -10.99 -5.94 9.08
C HIS A 177 -10.82 -5.49 7.61
N GLY A 178 -9.59 -5.42 7.10
CA GLY A 178 -9.33 -4.90 5.75
C GLY A 178 -9.63 -3.40 5.63
N GLN A 179 -9.52 -2.65 6.73
CA GLN A 179 -9.65 -1.19 6.76
C GLN A 179 -8.26 -0.57 6.66
N LEU A 180 -8.14 0.52 5.92
CA LEU A 180 -6.85 1.17 5.63
C LEU A 180 -6.31 1.86 6.87
N VAL A 181 -5.12 1.47 7.30
CA VAL A 181 -4.36 2.07 8.40
C VAL A 181 -3.32 3.06 7.87
N GLY A 182 -2.77 2.79 6.69
CA GLY A 182 -1.82 3.69 6.04
C GLY A 182 -1.27 3.14 4.73
N ILE A 183 -0.26 3.81 4.20
CA ILE A 183 0.43 3.41 2.98
C ILE A 183 1.92 3.21 3.25
N ILE A 184 2.50 2.21 2.62
CA ILE A 184 3.91 1.86 2.79
C ILE A 184 4.78 2.97 2.20
N LYS A 185 5.69 3.51 3.02
CA LYS A 185 6.72 4.44 2.56
C LYS A 185 7.94 3.66 2.07
N GLY A 186 8.71 4.29 1.19
CA GLY A 186 10.05 3.79 0.86
C GLY A 186 10.97 3.87 2.08
N GLY A 187 11.78 2.84 2.29
CA GLY A 187 12.85 2.86 3.30
C GLY A 187 14.22 3.00 2.64
N LEU A 188 15.22 3.35 3.45
CA LEU A 188 16.63 3.31 3.04
C LEU A 188 17.16 1.89 3.29
N GLY A 189 17.61 1.20 2.23
CA GLY A 189 18.28 -0.11 2.29
C GLY A 189 17.47 -1.29 1.70
N THR A 190 18.16 -2.41 1.46
CA THR A 190 17.65 -3.61 0.74
C THR A 190 16.68 -4.48 1.55
N SER A 191 16.55 -4.22 2.85
CA SER A 191 15.65 -4.92 3.76
C SER A 191 15.26 -3.98 4.90
N ILE A 192 14.03 -3.49 4.87
CA ILE A 192 13.52 -2.56 5.87
C ILE A 192 13.12 -3.37 7.11
N LEU A 193 13.95 -3.37 8.16
CA LEU A 193 13.67 -4.08 9.43
C LEU A 193 12.43 -3.52 10.17
N GLN A 194 12.02 -2.30 9.84
CA GLN A 194 10.86 -1.63 10.40
C GLN A 194 10.23 -0.72 9.35
N VAL A 195 9.07 -1.13 8.82
CA VAL A 195 8.43 -0.45 7.69
C VAL A 195 7.72 0.79 8.18
N GLY A 196 8.10 1.96 7.65
CA GLY A 196 7.39 3.20 7.89
C GLY A 196 6.15 3.30 7.01
N ILE A 197 5.05 3.81 7.57
CA ILE A 197 3.81 4.07 6.82
C ILE A 197 3.37 5.53 7.00
N THR A 198 2.76 6.08 5.95
CA THR A 198 1.98 7.31 6.05
C THR A 198 0.57 6.95 6.54
N PRO A 199 0.11 7.48 7.69
CA PRO A 199 -1.19 7.13 8.28
C PRO A 199 -2.37 7.46 7.36
N ALA A 200 -3.45 6.69 7.49
CA ALA A 200 -4.68 6.88 6.70
C ALA A 200 -5.27 8.29 6.83
N GLU A 201 -5.16 8.92 8.01
CA GLU A 201 -5.57 10.31 8.22
C GLU A 201 -4.82 11.29 7.29
N ALA A 202 -3.50 11.15 7.19
CA ALA A 202 -2.67 12.00 6.34
C ALA A 202 -2.99 11.77 4.85
N VAL A 203 -3.26 10.52 4.46
CA VAL A 203 -3.72 10.17 3.10
C VAL A 203 -5.08 10.80 2.82
N HIS A 204 -6.05 10.65 3.72
CA HIS A 204 -7.38 11.25 3.61
C HIS A 204 -7.30 12.78 3.43
N GLY A 205 -6.52 13.45 4.28
CA GLY A 205 -6.32 14.90 4.19
C GLY A 205 -5.66 15.32 2.88
N PHE A 206 -4.71 14.54 2.36
CA PHE A 206 -4.08 14.80 1.06
C PHE A 206 -5.04 14.62 -0.12
N LEU A 207 -5.89 13.58 -0.09
CA LEU A 207 -6.91 13.34 -1.11
C LEU A 207 -7.88 14.52 -1.21
N LEU A 208 -8.45 14.95 -0.08
CA LEU A 208 -9.39 16.08 -0.04
C LEU A 208 -8.75 17.38 -0.57
N LYS A 209 -7.52 17.68 -0.14
CA LYS A 209 -6.77 18.87 -0.63
C LYS A 209 -6.46 18.80 -2.12
N SER A 210 -6.46 17.60 -2.69
CA SER A 210 -6.21 17.36 -4.11
C SER A 210 -7.48 17.30 -4.95
N GLY A 211 -8.65 17.64 -4.36
CA GLY A 211 -9.94 17.60 -5.05
C GLY A 211 -10.43 16.18 -5.34
N GLN A 212 -9.87 15.17 -4.68
CA GLN A 212 -10.32 13.79 -4.75
C GLN A 212 -11.33 13.49 -3.63
N PRO A 213 -12.23 12.50 -3.79
CA PRO A 213 -12.99 12.02 -2.66
C PRO A 213 -12.04 11.49 -1.58
N GLY A 214 -12.44 11.62 -0.31
CA GLY A 214 -11.68 11.07 0.80
C GLY A 214 -11.80 9.54 0.90
N LEU A 215 -11.06 8.99 1.87
CA LEU A 215 -11.38 7.68 2.44
C LEU A 215 -12.78 7.72 3.07
N ALA A 216 -13.50 6.59 3.03
CA ALA A 216 -14.79 6.44 3.71
C ALA A 216 -14.61 6.46 5.23
#